data_AF-A0A2S2P2L6-F1
#
_entry.id   AF-A0A2S2P2L6-F1
#
_cell.length_a   1.000
_cell.length_b   1.000
_cell.length_c   1.000
_cell.angle_alpha   90.00
_cell.angle_beta   90.00
_cell.angle_gamma   90.00
#
_symmetry.space_group_name_H-M   'P 1'
#
loop_
_entity.id
_entity.type
_entity.pdbx_description
1 polymer ?
#
loop_
_entity_poly.entity_id
_entity_poly.type
_entity_poly.pdbx_seq_one_letter_code
_entity_poly.pdbx_strand_id
1 'polypeptide(L)'
;DNLLPLSEIDLGSAFKTTTSSMKDVDRLSLIKHCQSHIIASCKYIIEKAPLSGNRSIIKNFRFLKPSEKLSTRSTNDLLIIAKDLPFRNDFDVDRLTDEWKLFQLQDESSSEQNSLRIDVYWNLIITQKSENGNLKYPMLSKVVKAALSVSHGNADVERGFSCSANYLTDDRASMSEKTLNAALVVK
;
A
#
# COMPACT_ATOMS: atom_id res chain seq x y z
N ASP A 1 -25.38 -7.99 12.18
CA ASP A 1 -26.02 -8.24 10.88
C ASP A 1 -26.66 -6.97 10.32
N ASN A 2 -25.86 -6.14 9.64
CA ASN A 2 -26.33 -4.91 8.98
C ASN A 2 -26.37 -5.10 7.45
N LEU A 3 -26.95 -6.21 6.99
CA LEU A 3 -27.12 -6.44 5.56
C LEU A 3 -28.38 -5.73 5.09
N LEU A 4 -28.33 -5.08 3.91
CA LEU A 4 -29.53 -4.52 3.31
C LEU A 4 -30.58 -5.64 3.08
N PRO A 5 -31.87 -5.31 3.21
CA PRO A 5 -32.96 -6.18 2.77
C PRO A 5 -32.74 -6.62 1.32
N LEU A 6 -33.05 -7.89 0.99
CA LEU A 6 -32.89 -8.44 -0.36
C LEU A 6 -33.64 -7.63 -1.45
N SER A 7 -34.70 -6.92 -1.05
CA SER A 7 -35.49 -6.03 -1.92
C SER A 7 -34.80 -4.72 -2.29
N GLU A 8 -33.78 -4.31 -1.52
CA GLU A 8 -33.09 -3.03 -1.67
C GLU A 8 -31.72 -3.17 -2.35
N ILE A 9 -31.30 -4.39 -2.68
CA ILE A 9 -30.02 -4.64 -3.36
C ILE A 9 -30.17 -4.25 -4.84
N ASP A 10 -29.51 -3.15 -5.22
CA ASP A 10 -29.45 -2.74 -6.62
C ASP A 10 -28.34 -3.49 -7.37
N LEU A 11 -28.74 -4.38 -8.27
CA LEU A 11 -27.86 -5.17 -9.14
C LEU A 11 -27.74 -4.57 -10.56
N GLY A 12 -28.23 -3.34 -10.76
CA GLY A 12 -28.15 -2.61 -12.04
C GLY A 12 -29.35 -2.82 -12.95
N SER A 13 -29.53 -1.88 -13.89
CA SER A 13 -30.69 -1.82 -14.78
C SER A 13 -30.80 -3.02 -15.72
N ALA A 14 -29.69 -3.45 -16.33
CA ALA A 14 -29.64 -4.62 -17.22
C ALA A 14 -30.10 -5.91 -16.51
N PHE A 15 -29.65 -6.11 -15.26
CA PHE A 15 -30.04 -7.26 -14.44
C PHE A 15 -31.52 -7.23 -14.08
N LYS A 16 -32.06 -6.05 -13.74
CA LYS A 16 -33.49 -5.86 -13.48
C LYS A 16 -34.33 -6.21 -14.72
N THR A 17 -33.91 -5.77 -15.91
CA THR A 17 -34.61 -6.06 -17.17
C THR A 17 -34.66 -7.57 -17.48
N THR A 18 -33.55 -8.31 -17.32
CA THR A 18 -33.54 -9.77 -17.54
C THR A 18 -34.34 -10.53 -16.50
N THR A 19 -34.29 -10.10 -15.24
CA THR A 19 -34.94 -10.81 -14.12
C THR A 19 -36.45 -10.52 -14.03
N SER A 20 -36.94 -9.49 -14.74
CA SER A 20 -38.37 -9.16 -14.85
C SER A 20 -39.21 -10.28 -15.49
N SER A 21 -38.58 -11.17 -16.25
CA SER A 21 -39.22 -12.29 -16.95
C SER A 21 -39.34 -13.56 -16.08
N MET A 22 -38.72 -13.58 -14.90
CA MET A 22 -38.65 -14.75 -14.02
C MET A 22 -39.73 -14.73 -12.94
N LYS A 23 -40.05 -15.90 -12.39
CA LYS A 23 -40.96 -16.02 -11.24
C LYS A 23 -40.31 -15.38 -10.01
N ASP A 24 -41.14 -14.74 -9.16
CA ASP A 24 -40.65 -14.00 -7.98
C ASP A 24 -39.83 -14.86 -7.00
N VAL A 25 -40.16 -16.15 -6.88
CA VAL A 25 -39.43 -17.09 -6.02
C VAL A 25 -38.00 -17.35 -6.53
N ASP A 26 -37.85 -17.54 -7.84
CA ASP A 26 -36.54 -17.77 -8.47
C ASP A 26 -35.68 -16.51 -8.44
N ARG A 27 -36.31 -15.35 -8.63
CA ARG A 27 -35.68 -14.03 -8.51
C ARG A 27 -35.13 -13.79 -7.10
N LEU A 28 -35.90 -14.05 -6.05
CA LEU A 28 -35.44 -13.90 -4.66
C LEU A 28 -34.29 -14.85 -4.32
N SER A 29 -34.35 -16.09 -4.83
CA SER A 29 -33.26 -17.06 -4.70
C SER A 29 -31.98 -16.57 -5.39
N LEU A 30 -32.07 -16.04 -6.60
CA LEU A 30 -30.93 -15.49 -7.34
C LEU A 30 -30.30 -14.31 -6.60
N ILE A 31 -31.09 -13.35 -6.12
CA ILE A 31 -30.59 -12.19 -5.36
C ILE A 31 -29.87 -12.64 -4.09
N LYS A 32 -30.40 -13.66 -3.39
CA LYS A 32 -29.74 -14.24 -2.21
C LYS A 32 -28.38 -14.87 -2.57
N HIS A 33 -28.27 -15.55 -3.71
CA HIS A 33 -26.99 -16.09 -4.18
C HIS A 33 -26.00 -14.99 -4.56
N CYS A 34 -26.46 -13.93 -5.24
CA CYS A 34 -25.63 -12.76 -5.55
C CYS A 34 -25.10 -12.09 -4.27
N GLN A 35 -25.97 -11.87 -3.28
CA GLN A 35 -25.57 -11.32 -1.98
C GLN A 35 -24.55 -12.23 -1.30
N SER A 36 -24.80 -13.54 -1.27
CA SER A 36 -23.87 -14.52 -0.67
C SER A 36 -22.51 -14.52 -1.38
N HIS A 37 -22.51 -14.42 -2.71
CA HIS A 37 -21.31 -14.32 -3.51
C HIS A 37 -20.53 -13.03 -3.22
N ILE A 38 -21.20 -11.87 -3.19
CA ILE A 38 -20.56 -10.58 -2.85
C ILE A 38 -19.97 -10.65 -1.44
N ILE A 39 -20.69 -11.22 -0.47
CA ILE A 39 -20.17 -11.41 0.90
C ILE A 39 -18.94 -12.31 0.88
N ALA A 40 -18.97 -13.44 0.17
CA ALA A 40 -17.84 -14.36 0.06
C ALA A 40 -16.63 -13.68 -0.60
N SER A 41 -16.84 -12.95 -1.68
CA SER A 41 -15.81 -12.17 -2.38
C SER A 41 -15.23 -11.08 -1.48
N CYS A 42 -16.06 -10.32 -0.75
CA CYS A 42 -15.60 -9.33 0.21
C CYS A 42 -14.82 -9.98 1.35
N LYS A 43 -15.28 -11.11 1.91
CA LYS A 43 -14.54 -11.85 2.94
C LYS A 43 -13.19 -12.33 2.42
N TYR A 44 -13.16 -12.86 1.20
CA TYR A 44 -11.93 -13.31 0.54
C TYR A 44 -10.96 -12.15 0.30
N ILE A 45 -11.46 -11.02 -0.24
CA ILE A 45 -10.65 -9.81 -0.42
C ILE A 45 -10.13 -9.33 0.92
N ILE A 46 -10.94 -9.32 1.98
CA ILE A 46 -10.50 -8.92 3.31
C ILE A 46 -9.41 -9.88 3.81
N GLU A 47 -9.62 -11.19 3.77
CA GLU A 47 -8.67 -12.21 4.22
C GLU A 47 -7.35 -12.20 3.45
N LYS A 48 -7.41 -11.97 2.13
CA LYS A 48 -6.23 -11.88 1.26
C LYS A 48 -5.62 -10.47 1.21
N ALA A 49 -6.39 -9.45 1.60
CA ALA A 49 -5.88 -8.10 1.63
C ALA A 49 -4.81 -8.01 2.70
N PRO A 50 -3.71 -7.29 2.44
CA PRO A 50 -2.69 -7.03 3.44
C PRO A 50 -3.21 -6.11 4.57
N LEU A 51 -4.50 -5.75 4.56
CA LEU A 51 -5.19 -4.86 5.49
C LEU A 51 -5.86 -5.61 6.65
N SER A 52 -6.37 -6.83 6.43
CA SER A 52 -7.13 -7.56 7.46
C SER A 52 -6.29 -8.62 8.15
N GLY A 53 -5.60 -8.19 9.20
CA GLY A 53 -4.96 -9.12 10.11
C GLY A 53 -4.34 -8.43 11.31
N ASN A 54 -4.19 -9.20 12.39
CA ASN A 54 -3.30 -8.88 13.51
C ASN A 54 -1.80 -8.91 13.11
N ARG A 55 -1.51 -9.19 11.82
CA ARG A 55 -0.18 -9.24 11.20
C ARG A 55 -0.02 -8.26 10.03
N SER A 56 -0.93 -7.31 9.84
CA SER A 56 -0.79 -6.32 8.77
C SER A 56 0.40 -5.42 9.08
N ILE A 57 1.53 -5.68 8.41
CA ILE A 57 2.72 -4.83 8.52
C ILE A 57 2.43 -3.38 8.14
N ILE A 58 1.39 -3.14 7.32
CA ILE A 58 0.91 -1.82 6.91
C ILE A 58 0.61 -0.93 8.13
N LYS A 59 0.08 -1.51 9.22
CA LYS A 59 -0.20 -0.73 10.44
C LYS A 59 1.06 -0.12 11.05
N ASN A 60 2.19 -0.81 10.92
CA ASN A 60 3.45 -0.38 11.47
C ASN A 60 4.05 0.78 10.64
N PHE A 61 3.65 0.99 9.38
CA PHE A 61 4.14 2.13 8.57
C PHE A 61 3.67 3.48 9.11
N ARG A 62 2.79 3.47 10.12
CA ARG A 62 2.33 4.66 10.83
C ARG A 62 3.48 5.49 11.43
N PHE A 63 4.62 4.86 11.77
CA PHE A 63 5.81 5.59 12.26
C PHE A 63 6.34 6.63 11.25
N LEU A 64 6.05 6.47 9.95
CA LEU A 64 6.48 7.40 8.92
C LEU A 64 5.76 8.76 9.02
N LYS A 65 4.64 8.85 9.76
CA LYS A 65 3.93 10.11 9.93
C LYS A 65 4.69 10.99 10.94
N PRO A 66 4.98 12.26 10.61
CA PRO A 66 5.60 13.20 11.56
C PRO A 66 4.83 13.30 12.89
N SER A 67 3.50 13.25 12.83
CA SER A 67 2.60 13.29 13.99
C SER A 67 2.78 12.12 14.97
N GLU A 68 3.38 11.02 14.53
CA GLU A 68 3.58 9.81 15.32
C GLU A 68 5.00 9.71 15.88
N LYS A 69 5.86 10.70 15.59
CA LYS A 69 7.25 10.75 16.08
C LYS A 69 7.36 10.53 17.58
N LEU A 70 6.52 11.19 18.38
CA LEU A 70 6.52 11.08 19.85
C LEU A 70 5.64 9.94 20.40
N SER A 71 5.01 9.16 19.52
CA SER A 71 4.14 8.05 19.94
C SER A 71 4.96 6.95 20.59
N THR A 72 4.51 6.43 21.73
CA THR A 72 5.17 5.32 22.45
C THR A 72 5.26 4.05 21.60
N ARG A 73 4.40 3.91 20.59
CA ARG A 73 4.39 2.74 19.68
C ARG A 73 5.36 2.87 18.50
N SER A 74 5.78 4.08 18.17
CA SER A 74 6.57 4.36 16.96
C SER A 74 7.88 3.57 16.88
N THR A 75 8.59 3.43 18.00
CA THR A 75 9.84 2.67 18.08
C THR A 75 9.60 1.18 17.83
N ASN A 76 8.53 0.60 18.39
CA ASN A 76 8.18 -0.79 18.15
C ASN A 76 7.76 -1.02 16.69
N ASP A 77 6.98 -0.10 16.13
CA ASP A 77 6.53 -0.16 14.75
C ASP A 77 7.73 -0.11 13.76
N LEU A 78 8.68 0.79 14.02
CA LEU A 78 9.95 0.88 13.29
C LEU A 78 10.74 -0.43 13.36
N LEU A 79 10.87 -1.02 14.55
CA LEU A 79 11.62 -2.25 14.76
C LEU A 79 10.98 -3.47 14.08
N ILE A 80 9.66 -3.56 14.08
CA ILE A 80 8.95 -4.64 13.38
C ILE A 80 9.18 -4.51 11.88
N ILE A 81 9.07 -3.29 11.33
CA ILE A 81 9.33 -3.05 9.91
C ILE A 81 10.79 -3.31 9.55
N ALA A 82 11.72 -2.91 10.41
CA ALA A 82 13.13 -3.11 10.18
C ALA A 82 13.52 -4.60 10.12
N LYS A 83 12.82 -5.46 10.88
CA LYS A 83 13.02 -6.92 10.87
C LYS A 83 12.41 -7.61 9.65
N ASP A 84 11.31 -7.09 9.13
CA ASP A 84 10.59 -7.72 8.00
C ASP A 84 11.18 -7.29 6.64
N LEU A 85 11.82 -6.12 6.60
CA LEU A 85 12.49 -5.63 5.40
C LEU A 85 13.78 -6.44 5.12
N PRO A 86 14.03 -6.83 3.85
CA PRO A 86 15.16 -7.66 3.47
C PRO A 86 16.46 -6.85 3.40
N PHE A 87 16.95 -6.35 4.53
CA PHE A 87 18.27 -5.72 4.59
C PHE A 87 19.38 -6.80 4.52
N ARG A 88 20.47 -6.51 3.81
CA ARG A 88 21.69 -7.32 3.87
C ARG A 88 22.23 -7.34 5.32
N ASN A 89 22.95 -8.41 5.67
CA ASN A 89 23.46 -8.77 7.02
C ASN A 89 24.15 -7.67 7.87
N ASP A 90 24.40 -6.47 7.34
CA ASP A 90 25.02 -5.34 8.05
C ASP A 90 23.98 -4.42 8.74
N PHE A 91 22.80 -4.94 9.09
CA PHE A 91 21.74 -4.15 9.71
C PHE A 91 21.83 -4.21 11.24
N ASP A 92 22.23 -3.09 11.85
CA ASP A 92 22.37 -2.94 13.29
C ASP A 92 21.09 -2.32 13.88
N VAL A 93 20.32 -3.15 14.58
CA VAL A 93 19.03 -2.80 15.19
C VAL A 93 19.20 -1.89 16.40
N ASP A 94 20.30 -2.02 17.14
CA ASP A 94 20.57 -1.21 18.32
C ASP A 94 20.92 0.22 17.89
N ARG A 95 21.78 0.35 16.86
CA ARG A 95 22.06 1.67 16.24
C ARG A 95 20.81 2.33 15.69
N LEU A 96 19.91 1.59 15.05
CA LEU A 96 18.63 2.13 14.58
C LEU A 96 17.80 2.72 15.74
N THR A 97 17.75 2.00 16.86
CA THR A 97 16.98 2.43 18.04
C THR A 97 17.55 3.71 18.63
N ASP A 98 18.87 3.82 18.69
CA ASP A 98 19.54 5.02 19.18
C ASP A 98 19.34 6.21 18.24
N GLU A 99 19.49 6.00 16.92
CA GLU A 99 19.20 7.01 15.90
C GLU A 99 17.75 7.51 16.00
N TRP A 100 16.78 6.60 16.20
CA TRP A 100 15.37 6.95 16.35
C TRP A 100 15.11 7.81 17.60
N LYS A 101 15.68 7.43 18.74
CA LYS A 101 15.54 8.21 19.98
C LYS A 101 16.18 9.58 19.85
N LEU A 102 17.34 9.67 19.21
CA LEU A 102 18.01 10.95 18.96
C LEU A 102 17.19 11.85 18.04
N PHE A 103 16.54 11.24 17.03
CA PHE A 103 15.58 11.93 16.18
C PHE A 103 14.34 12.42 16.97
N GLN A 104 13.79 11.61 17.89
CA GLN A 104 12.67 12.01 18.74
C GLN A 104 12.99 13.21 19.64
N LEU A 105 14.22 13.28 20.14
CA LEU A 105 14.71 14.39 20.97
C LEU A 105 15.03 15.66 20.17
N GLN A 106 15.18 15.56 18.85
CA GLN A 106 15.39 16.72 17.99
C GLN A 106 14.09 17.53 17.92
N ASP A 107 14.13 18.74 18.48
CA ASP A 107 13.00 19.64 18.52
C ASP A 107 12.66 20.11 17.08
N GLU A 108 11.51 19.65 16.55
CA GLU A 108 10.95 20.15 15.30
C GLU A 108 10.00 21.29 15.64
N SER A 109 10.59 22.46 15.91
CA SER A 109 9.88 23.68 16.32
C SER A 109 9.08 24.36 15.20
N SER A 110 8.83 23.70 14.06
CA SER A 110 8.03 24.28 12.98
C SER A 110 6.85 23.37 12.61
N SER A 111 5.67 23.77 13.07
CA SER A 111 4.35 23.25 12.67
C SER A 111 4.13 23.22 11.15
N GLU A 112 4.94 23.95 10.37
CA GLU A 112 4.96 23.95 8.91
C GLU A 112 5.48 22.63 8.31
N GLN A 113 6.40 21.93 8.98
CA GLN A 113 6.98 20.67 8.46
C GLN A 113 6.00 19.50 8.50
N ASN A 114 5.02 19.53 9.41
CA ASN A 114 3.96 18.52 9.49
C ASN A 114 2.96 18.58 8.33
N SER A 115 2.92 19.69 7.59
CA SER A 115 2.07 19.87 6.40
C SER A 115 2.76 19.43 5.11
N LEU A 116 4.07 19.15 5.15
CA LEU A 116 4.81 18.68 3.99
C LEU A 116 4.38 17.27 3.60
N ARG A 117 4.51 16.97 2.31
CA ARG A 117 4.38 15.59 1.83
C ARG A 117 5.43 14.71 2.53
N ILE A 118 5.03 13.48 2.84
CA ILE A 118 5.83 12.54 3.65
C ILE A 118 7.21 12.25 3.04
N ASP A 119 7.31 12.22 1.72
CA ASP A 119 8.56 12.03 0.99
C ASP A 119 9.51 13.22 1.16
N VAL A 120 8.99 14.45 1.06
CA VAL A 120 9.77 15.68 1.25
C VAL A 120 10.24 15.80 2.70
N TYR A 121 9.37 15.52 3.66
CA TYR A 121 9.69 15.52 5.09
C TYR A 121 10.86 14.58 5.40
N TRP A 122 10.74 13.31 5.01
CA TRP A 122 11.79 12.33 5.27
C TRP A 122 13.06 12.64 4.49
N ASN A 123 12.96 13.21 3.28
CA ASN A 123 14.14 13.61 2.53
C ASN A 123 14.96 14.68 3.27
N LEU A 124 14.32 15.65 3.91
CA LEU A 124 15.01 16.66 4.72
C LEU A 124 15.78 16.03 5.90
N ILE A 125 15.19 15.03 6.56
CA ILE A 125 15.80 14.36 7.72
C ILE A 125 16.94 13.43 7.30
N ILE A 126 16.71 12.59 6.28
CA ILE A 126 17.68 11.57 5.87
C ILE A 126 18.87 12.15 5.09
N THR A 127 18.80 13.40 4.64
CA THR A 127 19.91 14.11 3.98
C THR A 127 20.76 14.93 4.96
N GLN A 128 20.33 15.07 6.22
CA GLN A 128 21.12 15.76 7.25
C GLN A 128 22.48 15.09 7.43
N LYS A 129 23.51 15.93 7.47
CA LYS A 129 24.88 15.52 7.74
C LYS A 129 25.26 15.90 9.17
N SER A 130 26.03 15.03 9.81
CA SER A 130 26.75 15.33 11.03
C SER A 130 27.92 16.29 10.75
N GLU A 131 28.49 16.87 11.81
CA GLU A 131 29.67 17.75 11.75
C GLU A 131 30.86 17.09 11.02
N ASN A 132 30.92 15.76 11.04
CA ASN A 132 31.94 14.96 10.37
C ASN A 132 31.67 14.75 8.87
N GLY A 133 30.65 15.38 8.29
CA GLY A 133 30.26 15.25 6.88
C GLY A 133 29.53 13.95 6.51
N ASN A 134 29.45 12.99 7.44
CA ASN A 134 28.69 11.74 7.30
C ASN A 134 27.20 11.96 7.52
N LEU A 135 26.36 11.05 7.02
CA LEU A 135 24.92 11.04 7.27
C LEU A 135 24.64 11.00 8.78
N LYS A 136 23.74 11.87 9.26
CA LYS A 136 23.36 11.94 10.67
C LYS A 136 22.63 10.69 11.15
N TYR A 137 21.79 10.11 10.28
CA TYR A 137 20.99 8.91 10.58
C TYR A 137 21.11 7.85 9.47
N PRO A 138 22.26 7.14 9.39
CA PRO A 138 22.52 6.19 8.30
C PRO A 138 21.60 4.96 8.31
N MET A 139 21.26 4.40 9.48
CA MET A 139 20.39 3.22 9.55
C MET A 139 18.93 3.59 9.37
N LEU A 140 18.49 4.68 9.99
CA LEU A 140 17.14 5.21 9.82
C LEU A 140 16.86 5.56 8.35
N SER A 141 17.84 6.16 7.66
CA SER A 141 17.72 6.47 6.23
C SER A 141 17.42 5.23 5.38
N LYS A 142 18.09 4.11 5.66
CA LYS A 142 17.86 2.85 4.95
C LYS A 142 16.44 2.34 5.19
N VAL A 143 15.99 2.32 6.45
CA VAL A 143 14.66 1.82 6.80
C VAL A 143 13.57 2.68 6.19
N VAL A 144 13.67 4.00 6.32
CA VAL A 144 12.68 4.95 5.80
C VAL A 144 12.60 4.87 4.27
N LYS A 145 13.73 4.84 3.57
CA LYS A 145 13.75 4.71 2.10
C LYS A 145 13.10 3.40 1.64
N ALA A 146 13.46 2.29 2.29
CA ALA A 146 12.88 1.01 1.96
C ALA A 146 11.37 0.99 2.26
N ALA A 147 10.95 1.55 3.40
CA ALA A 147 9.55 1.64 3.76
C ALA A 147 8.73 2.49 2.77
N LEU A 148 9.25 3.66 2.37
CA LEU A 148 8.59 4.51 1.37
C LEU A 148 8.51 3.83 -0.01
N SER A 149 9.50 3.00 -0.38
CA SER A 149 9.47 2.25 -1.65
C SER A 149 8.40 1.15 -1.69
N VAL A 150 8.07 0.53 -0.55
CA VAL A 150 7.00 -0.48 -0.47
C VAL A 150 5.61 0.14 -0.70
N SER A 151 5.44 1.41 -0.30
CA SER A 151 4.15 2.10 -0.38
C SER A 151 3.66 2.42 -1.80
N HIS A 152 4.53 2.33 -2.81
CA HIS A 152 4.17 2.64 -4.19
C HIS A 152 3.25 1.61 -4.87
N GLY A 153 2.98 0.46 -4.23
CA GLY A 153 1.97 -0.51 -4.68
C GLY A 153 2.15 -1.03 -6.11
N ASN A 154 1.20 -1.83 -6.59
CA ASN A 154 1.22 -2.33 -7.97
C ASN A 154 0.84 -1.25 -9.00
N ALA A 155 0.64 0.01 -8.61
CA ALA A 155 0.13 1.06 -9.51
C ALA A 155 1.05 1.28 -10.72
N ASP A 156 2.37 1.28 -10.53
CA ASP A 156 3.32 1.40 -11.63
C ASP A 156 3.35 0.15 -12.51
N VAL A 157 3.15 -1.04 -11.92
CA VAL A 157 3.05 -2.33 -12.64
C VAL A 157 1.76 -2.38 -13.47
N GLU A 158 0.63 -1.97 -12.89
CA GLU A 158 -0.68 -1.88 -13.56
C GLU A 158 -0.69 -0.83 -14.67
N ARG A 159 0.03 0.29 -14.47
CA ARG A 159 0.29 1.26 -15.52
C ARG A 159 1.15 0.67 -16.64
N GLY A 160 2.16 -0.13 -16.28
CA GLY A 160 2.95 -0.92 -17.23
C GLY A 160 2.10 -1.90 -18.03
N PHE A 161 1.17 -2.60 -17.39
CA PHE A 161 0.23 -3.51 -18.07
C PHE A 161 -0.75 -2.76 -18.98
N SER A 162 -1.27 -1.62 -18.55
CA SER A 162 -2.13 -0.76 -19.39
C SER A 162 -1.38 -0.25 -20.62
N CYS A 163 -0.12 0.15 -20.44
CA CYS A 163 0.75 0.52 -21.56
C CYS A 163 1.00 -0.68 -22.48
N SER A 164 1.28 -1.86 -21.93
CA SER A 164 1.50 -3.10 -22.69
C SER A 164 0.27 -3.51 -23.51
N ALA A 165 -0.92 -3.38 -22.94
CA ALA A 165 -2.19 -3.61 -23.62
C ALA A 165 -2.39 -2.67 -24.82
N ASN A 166 -1.95 -1.41 -24.72
CA ASN A 166 -1.96 -0.48 -25.85
C ASN A 166 -0.95 -0.81 -26.95
N TYR A 167 0.13 -1.55 -26.65
CA TYR A 167 1.07 -2.05 -27.67
C TYR A 167 0.59 -3.33 -28.35
N LEU A 168 -0.15 -4.17 -27.61
CA LEU A 168 -0.75 -5.43 -28.07
C LEU A 168 -2.21 -5.20 -28.51
N THR A 169 -2.43 -4.34 -29.50
CA THR A 169 -3.74 -4.25 -30.16
C THR A 169 -3.99 -5.46 -31.06
N ASP A 170 -5.26 -5.79 -31.37
CA ASP A 170 -5.63 -6.94 -32.22
C ASP A 170 -4.91 -6.96 -33.58
N ASP A 171 -4.53 -5.77 -34.09
CA ASP A 171 -3.80 -5.58 -35.35
C ASP A 171 -2.26 -5.76 -35.21
N ARG A 172 -1.75 -5.84 -33.97
CA ARG A 172 -0.31 -5.98 -33.60
C ARG A 172 -0.02 -7.18 -32.70
N ALA A 173 -0.91 -8.18 -32.69
CA ALA A 173 -0.79 -9.37 -31.85
C ALA A 173 0.47 -10.24 -32.10
N SER A 174 1.26 -9.99 -33.17
CA SER A 174 2.46 -10.75 -33.52
C SER A 174 3.78 -10.18 -32.96
N MET A 175 3.73 -9.20 -32.05
CA MET A 175 4.94 -8.66 -31.43
C MET A 175 5.59 -9.71 -30.50
N SER A 176 6.87 -10.01 -30.72
CA SER A 176 7.60 -10.93 -29.86
C SER A 176 7.77 -10.37 -28.45
N GLU A 177 7.75 -11.24 -27.43
CA GLU A 177 7.96 -10.87 -26.02
C GLU A 177 9.23 -10.04 -25.80
N LYS A 178 10.31 -10.36 -26.51
CA LYS A 178 11.58 -9.64 -26.45
C LYS A 178 11.45 -8.19 -26.94
N THR A 179 10.69 -7.97 -28.01
CA THR A 179 10.43 -6.64 -28.57
C THR A 179 9.54 -5.81 -27.64
N LEU A 180 8.53 -6.44 -27.03
CA LEU A 180 7.66 -5.80 -26.06
C LEU A 180 8.45 -5.37 -24.80
N ASN A 181 9.26 -6.26 -24.23
CA ASN A 181 10.11 -5.95 -23.08
C ASN A 181 11.11 -4.84 -23.40
N ALA A 182 11.73 -4.85 -24.59
CA ALA A 182 12.61 -3.75 -25.02
C ALA A 182 11.86 -2.41 -25.11
N ALA A 183 10.64 -2.39 -25.67
CA ALA A 183 9.84 -1.18 -25.79
C ALA A 183 9.36 -0.63 -24.44
N LEU A 184 9.11 -1.50 -23.46
CA LEU A 184 8.69 -1.12 -22.11
C LEU A 184 9.87 -0.62 -21.25
N VAL A 185 11.08 -1.12 -21.47
CA VAL A 185 12.29 -0.76 -20.70
C VAL A 185 12.93 0.55 -21.19
N VAL A 186 12.84 0.86 -22.48
CA VAL A 186 13.46 2.06 -23.09
C VAL A 186 12.67 3.35 -22.81
N LYS A 187 11.48 3.24 -22.23
CA LYS A 187 10.53 4.35 -22.09
C LYS A 187 10.80 5.23 -20.86
#